data_AF-A0A357N8F6-F1
#
_entry.id   AF-A0A357N8F6-F1
#
_cell.length_a   1.000
_cell.length_b   1.000
_cell.length_c   1.000
_cell.angle_alpha   90.00
_cell.angle_beta   90.00
_cell.angle_gamma   90.00
#
_symmetry.space_group_name_H-M   'P 1'
#
loop_
_entity.id
_entity.type
_entity.pdbx_description
1 polymer ?
#
loop_
_entity_poly.entity_id
_entity_poly.type
_entity_poly.pdbx_seq_one_letter_code
_entity_poly.pdbx_strand_id
1 'polypeptide(L)'
;MEGCYLKAGNSIKLSAAILITAVFCLILAGCFSSKAKQSAAEVAAPAKKYDIIRLASPVDVVQTVNYWVGEELGFYEEEGIKLEYAGVVPSSQLVASVVAGKLDIGGAHVNRTIAGISAGAKIKAVVADKETSEEVPHMVFVTRTDSPLRTAQDLVGKKIGISTNGGCHEYTPYA
;
A
#
# COMPACT_ATOMS: atom_id res chain seq x y z
N MET A 1 -32.16 19.14 -78.41
CA MET A 1 -31.97 17.79 -78.99
C MET A 1 -31.85 16.84 -77.82
N GLU A 2 -32.71 15.89 -77.52
CA GLU A 2 -34.02 15.46 -78.00
C GLU A 2 -34.73 14.91 -76.75
N GLY A 3 -36.04 15.06 -76.67
CA GLY A 3 -36.82 14.49 -75.57
C GLY A 3 -36.96 12.97 -75.71
N CYS A 4 -37.13 12.28 -74.59
CA CYS A 4 -37.87 11.03 -74.58
C CYS A 4 -38.78 10.94 -73.36
N TYR A 5 -40.05 10.70 -73.66
CA TYR A 5 -41.24 10.73 -72.82
C TYR A 5 -41.22 9.70 -71.67
N LEU A 6 -41.56 10.16 -70.45
CA LEU A 6 -42.01 9.31 -69.35
C LEU A 6 -43.42 8.78 -69.66
N LYS A 7 -43.52 7.47 -69.90
CA LYS A 7 -44.80 6.77 -70.00
C LYS A 7 -45.33 6.51 -68.60
N ALA A 8 -46.41 7.21 -68.24
CA ALA A 8 -47.22 6.98 -67.06
C ALA A 8 -47.73 5.52 -67.05
N GLY A 9 -47.42 4.76 -66.00
CA GLY A 9 -47.90 3.38 -65.92
C GLY A 9 -47.37 2.51 -64.79
N ASN A 10 -46.49 2.99 -63.91
CA ASN A 10 -45.91 2.11 -62.86
C ASN A 10 -45.69 2.77 -61.49
N SER A 11 -46.13 4.02 -61.28
CA SER A 11 -45.93 4.74 -60.00
C SER A 11 -46.71 4.17 -58.82
N ILE A 12 -47.80 3.43 -59.07
CA ILE A 12 -48.61 2.80 -58.01
C ILE A 12 -47.94 1.52 -57.49
N LYS A 13 -47.28 0.74 -58.36
CA LYS A 13 -46.55 -0.49 -57.96
C LYS A 13 -45.22 -0.20 -57.28
N LEU A 14 -44.55 0.90 -57.64
CA LEU A 14 -43.31 1.35 -56.98
C LEU A 14 -43.56 1.90 -55.57
N SER A 15 -44.69 2.58 -55.36
CA SER A 15 -45.06 3.15 -54.04
C SER A 15 -45.47 2.06 -53.03
N ALA A 16 -46.13 0.99 -53.48
CA ALA A 16 -46.48 -0.15 -52.64
C ALA A 16 -45.25 -0.98 -52.22
N ALA A 17 -44.26 -1.13 -53.12
CA ALA A 17 -43.01 -1.82 -52.80
C ALA A 17 -42.19 -1.06 -51.74
N ILE A 18 -42.12 0.29 -51.83
CA ILE A 18 -41.39 1.12 -50.87
C ILE A 18 -42.07 1.13 -49.49
N LEU A 19 -43.42 1.13 -49.43
CA LEU A 19 -44.13 1.04 -48.14
C LEU A 19 -43.96 -0.34 -47.48
N ILE A 20 -43.95 -1.42 -48.26
CA ILE A 20 -43.77 -2.78 -47.72
C ILE A 20 -42.33 -3.00 -47.24
N THR A 21 -41.32 -2.45 -47.91
CA THR A 21 -39.92 -2.50 -47.44
C THR A 21 -39.70 -1.63 -46.20
N ALA A 22 -40.34 -0.46 -46.09
CA ALA A 22 -40.26 0.38 -44.89
C ALA A 22 -40.92 -0.26 -43.66
N VAL A 23 -42.06 -0.95 -43.85
CA VAL A 23 -42.75 -1.68 -42.76
C VAL A 23 -41.98 -2.95 -42.36
N PHE A 24 -41.29 -3.63 -43.29
CA PHE A 24 -40.44 -4.78 -42.96
C PHE A 24 -39.17 -4.36 -42.19
N CYS A 25 -38.59 -3.18 -42.48
CA CYS A 25 -37.50 -2.61 -41.69
C CYS A 25 -37.92 -2.17 -40.28
N LEU A 26 -39.18 -1.77 -40.08
CA LEU A 26 -39.72 -1.39 -38.76
C LEU A 26 -40.01 -2.61 -37.87
N ILE A 27 -40.31 -3.79 -38.45
CA ILE A 27 -40.56 -5.02 -37.68
C ILE A 27 -39.23 -5.66 -37.21
N LEU A 28 -38.13 -5.50 -37.96
CA LEU A 28 -36.79 -5.95 -37.55
C LEU A 28 -36.16 -5.10 -36.44
N ALA A 29 -36.58 -3.83 -36.29
CA ALA A 29 -36.17 -2.98 -35.18
C ALA A 29 -36.93 -3.27 -33.87
N GLY A 30 -38.00 -4.06 -33.91
CA GLY A 30 -38.87 -4.35 -32.75
C GLY A 30 -38.45 -5.56 -31.88
N CYS A 31 -37.55 -6.43 -32.37
CA CYS A 31 -37.00 -7.54 -31.58
C CYS A 31 -35.61 -7.26 -31.00
N PHE A 32 -35.11 -6.03 -31.13
CA PHE A 32 -34.00 -5.55 -30.35
C PHE A 32 -34.51 -4.60 -29.26
N SER A 33 -35.48 -5.08 -28.47
CA SER A 33 -35.61 -4.63 -27.08
C SER A 33 -34.20 -4.66 -26.54
N SER A 34 -33.69 -3.47 -26.24
CA SER A 34 -32.38 -3.32 -25.64
C SER A 34 -32.28 -4.38 -24.57
N LYS A 35 -31.36 -5.32 -24.76
CA LYS A 35 -30.66 -5.92 -23.66
C LYS A 35 -29.93 -4.74 -23.04
N ALA A 36 -30.69 -3.90 -22.32
CA ALA A 36 -30.19 -3.17 -21.19
C ALA A 36 -29.31 -4.21 -20.54
N LYS A 37 -28.01 -3.90 -20.52
CA LYS A 37 -27.06 -4.62 -19.73
C LYS A 37 -27.53 -4.37 -18.31
N GLN A 38 -28.60 -5.05 -17.91
CA GLN A 38 -28.76 -5.68 -16.64
C GLN A 38 -27.54 -6.57 -16.59
N SER A 39 -26.40 -5.93 -16.31
CA SER A 39 -25.52 -6.42 -15.30
C SER A 39 -26.50 -6.91 -14.26
N ALA A 40 -26.61 -8.23 -14.14
CA ALA A 40 -26.84 -8.74 -12.82
C ALA A 40 -25.97 -7.83 -11.95
N ALA A 41 -26.59 -7.11 -11.02
CA ALA A 41 -25.88 -6.85 -9.80
C ALA A 41 -25.51 -8.27 -9.37
N GLU A 42 -24.33 -8.71 -9.82
CA GLU A 42 -23.52 -9.63 -9.07
C GLU A 42 -23.65 -9.04 -7.69
N VAL A 43 -24.42 -9.75 -6.87
CA VAL A 43 -24.57 -9.40 -5.47
C VAL A 43 -23.13 -9.41 -5.02
N ALA A 44 -22.52 -8.23 -5.02
CA ALA A 44 -21.13 -8.06 -4.69
C ALA A 44 -21.07 -8.72 -3.33
N ALA A 45 -20.36 -9.86 -3.27
CA ALA A 45 -20.21 -10.58 -2.02
C ALA A 45 -19.89 -9.52 -0.97
N PRO A 46 -20.63 -9.49 0.16
CA PRO A 46 -20.53 -8.41 1.11
C PRO A 46 -19.05 -8.16 1.35
N ALA A 47 -18.61 -6.93 1.03
CA ALA A 47 -17.18 -6.61 1.02
C ALA A 47 -16.61 -7.09 2.36
N LYS A 48 -15.66 -8.03 2.29
CA LYS A 48 -15.06 -8.63 3.50
C LYS A 48 -14.58 -7.47 4.35
N LYS A 49 -15.16 -7.34 5.54
CA LYS A 49 -14.82 -6.24 6.45
C LYS A 49 -13.45 -6.57 7.02
N TYR A 50 -12.44 -5.86 6.53
CA TYR A 50 -11.07 -5.99 7.01
C TYR A 50 -10.82 -5.04 8.18
N ASP A 51 -10.04 -5.49 9.14
CA ASP A 51 -9.39 -4.60 10.11
C ASP A 51 -8.19 -3.94 9.43
N ILE A 52 -8.21 -2.61 9.34
CA ILE A 52 -7.14 -1.86 8.69
C ILE A 52 -6.03 -1.58 9.71
N ILE A 53 -4.80 -1.96 9.37
CA ILE A 53 -3.60 -1.60 10.14
C ILE A 53 -2.75 -0.65 9.29
N ARG A 54 -2.58 0.59 9.77
CA ARG A 54 -1.76 1.60 9.12
C ARG A 54 -0.32 1.53 9.60
N LEU A 55 0.61 1.43 8.66
CA LEU A 55 2.06 1.42 8.93
C LEU A 55 2.81 2.35 7.97
N ALA A 56 4.05 2.68 8.31
CA ALA A 56 4.92 3.45 7.43
C ALA A 56 5.29 2.63 6.19
N SER A 57 5.39 3.28 5.04
CA SER A 57 5.92 2.67 3.81
C SER A 57 7.40 2.32 4.01
N PRO A 58 7.80 1.06 3.77
CA PRO A 58 9.21 0.69 3.72
C PRO A 58 9.93 1.44 2.60
N VAL A 59 11.15 1.92 2.90
CA VAL A 59 12.06 2.56 1.94
C VAL A 59 13.47 2.02 2.15
N ASP A 60 14.35 2.16 1.15
CA ASP A 60 15.76 1.74 1.21
C ASP A 60 15.92 0.29 1.69
N VAL A 61 15.25 -0.61 0.98
CA VAL A 61 15.08 -2.02 1.37
C VAL A 61 16.40 -2.77 1.24
N VAL A 62 17.21 -2.73 2.30
CA VAL A 62 18.47 -3.48 2.44
C VAL A 62 18.30 -4.80 3.17
N GLN A 63 17.08 -5.11 3.62
CA GLN A 63 16.72 -6.29 4.40
C GLN A 63 15.29 -6.71 4.07
N THR A 64 14.95 -7.95 4.39
CA THR A 64 13.60 -8.50 4.19
C THR A 64 12.55 -7.63 4.89
N VAL A 65 11.49 -7.27 4.16
CA VAL A 65 10.33 -6.57 4.72
C VAL A 65 9.28 -7.61 5.08
N ASN A 66 9.19 -7.95 6.38
CA ASN A 66 8.30 -8.99 6.88
C ASN A 66 6.82 -8.74 6.51
N TYR A 67 6.39 -7.48 6.47
CA TYR A 67 5.02 -7.11 6.06
C TYR A 67 4.70 -7.47 4.61
N TRP A 68 5.65 -7.30 3.69
CA TRP A 68 5.44 -7.67 2.29
C TRP A 68 5.41 -9.19 2.11
N VAL A 69 6.31 -9.90 2.80
CA VAL A 69 6.31 -11.37 2.78
C VAL A 69 5.00 -11.92 3.34
N GLY A 70 4.51 -11.39 4.46
CA GLY A 70 3.23 -11.81 5.03
C GLY A 70 2.02 -11.49 4.15
N GLU A 71 2.06 -10.37 3.41
CA GLU A 71 1.03 -10.02 2.43
C GLU A 71 1.05 -10.96 1.21
N GLU A 72 2.23 -11.25 0.67
CA GLU A 72 2.40 -12.17 -0.46
C GLU A 72 2.03 -13.62 -0.12
N LEU A 73 2.33 -14.04 1.12
CA LEU A 73 1.94 -15.37 1.63
C LEU A 73 0.48 -15.46 2.10
N GLY A 74 -0.26 -14.34 2.12
CA GLY A 74 -1.69 -14.31 2.47
C GLY A 74 -2.01 -14.32 3.97
N PHE A 75 -1.01 -14.26 4.86
CA PHE A 75 -1.22 -14.36 6.32
C PHE A 75 -2.15 -13.28 6.87
N TYR A 76 -2.09 -12.06 6.35
CA TYR A 76 -3.00 -10.99 6.78
C TYR A 76 -4.43 -11.22 6.28
N GLU A 77 -4.60 -11.75 5.06
CA GLU A 77 -5.93 -12.00 4.51
C GLU A 77 -6.66 -13.13 5.26
N GLU A 78 -5.93 -14.17 5.65
CA GLU A 78 -6.43 -15.28 6.49
C GLU A 78 -6.99 -14.77 7.81
N GLU A 79 -6.31 -13.80 8.42
CA GLU A 79 -6.72 -13.15 9.68
C GLU A 79 -7.72 -11.99 9.48
N GLY A 80 -8.15 -11.71 8.25
CA GLY A 80 -9.07 -10.60 7.96
C GLY A 80 -8.46 -9.21 8.21
N ILE A 81 -7.14 -9.09 8.10
CA ILE A 81 -6.38 -7.84 8.23
C ILE A 81 -6.04 -7.29 6.84
N LYS A 82 -6.09 -5.98 6.69
CA LYS A 82 -5.55 -5.28 5.52
C LYS A 82 -4.53 -4.24 5.95
N LEU A 83 -3.35 -4.30 5.35
CA LEU A 83 -2.30 -3.33 5.57
C LEU A 83 -2.55 -2.06 4.73
N GLU A 84 -2.35 -0.90 5.34
CA GLU A 84 -2.38 0.39 4.66
C GLU A 84 -1.06 1.13 4.90
N TYR A 85 -0.37 1.47 3.83
CA TYR A 85 0.91 2.17 3.90
C TYR A 85 0.68 3.69 3.85
N ALA A 86 0.89 4.36 4.98
CA ALA A 86 0.62 5.79 5.16
C ALA A 86 1.73 6.73 4.60
N GLY A 87 2.56 6.21 3.71
CA GLY A 87 3.72 6.92 3.15
C GLY A 87 4.98 6.78 4.00
N VAL A 88 6.05 7.40 3.51
CA VAL A 88 7.38 7.36 4.15
C VAL A 88 7.39 8.23 5.40
N VAL A 89 7.80 7.66 6.52
CA VAL A 89 7.91 8.36 7.80
C VAL A 89 9.37 8.34 8.26
N PRO A 90 9.99 9.49 8.58
CA PRO A 90 11.35 9.52 9.12
C PRO A 90 11.45 8.69 10.41
N SER A 91 12.52 7.93 10.58
CA SER A 91 12.66 6.99 11.71
C SER A 91 12.59 7.65 13.10
N SER A 92 12.94 8.94 13.20
CA SER A 92 12.81 9.73 14.43
C SER A 92 11.35 10.07 14.78
N GLN A 93 10.44 10.03 13.80
CA GLN A 93 9.03 10.39 13.96
C GLN A 93 8.12 9.17 14.14
N LEU A 94 8.61 7.94 14.02
CA LEU A 94 7.76 6.73 14.07
C LEU A 94 6.96 6.62 15.38
N VAL A 95 7.61 6.81 16.53
CA VAL A 95 6.94 6.78 17.85
C VAL A 95 5.88 7.88 17.94
N ALA A 96 6.22 9.11 17.56
CA ALA A 96 5.29 10.24 17.59
C ALA A 96 4.09 10.03 16.64
N SER A 97 4.31 9.41 15.48
CA SER A 97 3.25 9.08 14.52
C SER A 97 2.26 8.06 15.06
N VAL A 98 2.72 7.06 15.83
CA VAL A 98 1.83 6.12 16.54
C VAL A 98 1.06 6.85 17.64
N VAL A 99 1.73 7.67 18.45
CA VAL A 99 1.08 8.47 19.51
C VAL A 99 0.01 9.40 18.95
N ALA A 100 0.26 10.00 17.78
CA ALA A 100 -0.68 10.88 17.09
C ALA A 100 -1.81 10.13 16.35
N GLY A 101 -1.82 8.79 16.35
CA GLY A 101 -2.82 7.98 15.65
C GLY A 101 -2.72 8.04 14.12
N LYS A 102 -1.58 8.50 13.57
CA LYS A 102 -1.31 8.49 12.13
C LYS A 102 -0.92 7.10 11.64
N LEU A 103 -0.23 6.34 12.49
CA LEU A 103 0.09 4.93 12.31
C LEU A 103 -0.54 4.13 13.44
N ASP A 104 -0.98 2.91 13.17
CA ASP A 104 -1.48 1.98 14.19
C ASP A 104 -0.33 1.19 14.81
N ILE A 105 0.66 0.84 14.00
CA ILE A 105 1.90 0.19 14.42
C ILE A 105 3.12 0.95 13.91
N GLY A 106 4.20 0.91 14.68
CA GLY A 106 5.49 1.47 14.30
C GLY A 106 6.63 0.64 14.87
N GLY A 107 7.76 0.64 14.18
CA GLY A 107 8.99 0.01 14.64
C GLY A 107 10.01 1.06 15.05
N ALA A 108 10.42 1.06 16.32
CA ALA A 108 11.54 1.87 16.79
C ALA A 108 12.46 1.01 17.64
N HIS A 109 13.74 1.38 17.70
CA HIS A 109 14.67 0.70 18.60
C HIS A 109 14.16 0.84 20.05
N VAL A 110 14.41 -0.20 20.85
CA VAL A 110 13.81 -0.36 22.19
C VAL A 110 14.06 0.85 23.11
N ASN A 111 15.23 1.49 23.00
CA ASN A 111 15.56 2.69 23.77
C ASN A 111 14.58 3.86 23.49
N ARG A 112 14.18 4.08 22.24
CA ARG A 112 13.22 5.14 21.87
C ARG A 112 11.80 4.81 22.34
N THR A 113 11.41 3.54 22.24
CA THR A 113 10.10 3.08 22.74
C THR A 113 10.01 3.28 24.25
N ILE A 114 11.04 2.89 25.01
CA ILE A 114 11.12 3.09 26.46
C ILE A 114 11.14 4.59 26.80
N ALA A 115 11.95 5.39 26.12
CA ALA A 115 12.00 6.84 26.34
C ALA A 115 10.65 7.51 26.09
N GLY A 116 9.94 7.13 25.02
CA GLY A 116 8.59 7.60 24.73
C GLY A 116 7.60 7.25 25.84
N ILE A 117 7.59 5.99 26.29
CA ILE A 117 6.72 5.54 27.40
C ILE A 117 7.04 6.31 28.68
N SER A 118 8.32 6.48 29.02
CA SER A 118 8.78 7.25 30.18
C SER A 118 8.32 8.72 30.12
N ALA A 119 8.31 9.30 28.92
CA ALA A 119 7.79 10.65 28.66
C ALA A 119 6.25 10.73 28.61
N GLY A 120 5.53 9.63 28.88
CA GLY A 120 4.07 9.59 28.95
C GLY A 120 3.36 9.19 27.65
N ALA A 121 4.08 8.71 26.64
CA ALA A 121 3.46 8.18 25.43
C ALA A 121 2.59 6.95 25.77
N LYS A 122 1.33 6.98 25.36
CA LYS A 122 0.37 5.87 25.56
C LYS A 122 0.52 4.81 24.47
N ILE A 123 1.67 4.16 24.44
CA ILE A 123 2.01 3.09 23.49
C ILE A 123 2.43 1.82 24.24
N LYS A 124 2.39 0.67 23.56
CA LYS A 124 2.85 -0.62 24.11
C LYS A 124 3.75 -1.32 23.11
N ALA A 125 4.83 -1.93 23.60
CA ALA A 125 5.59 -2.90 22.82
C ALA A 125 4.78 -4.21 22.73
N VAL A 126 4.54 -4.70 21.52
CA VAL A 126 3.69 -5.88 21.28
C VAL A 126 4.48 -7.07 20.72
N VAL A 127 5.64 -6.82 20.11
CA VAL A 127 6.51 -7.84 19.52
C VAL A 127 7.96 -7.35 19.53
N ALA A 128 8.91 -8.27 19.71
CA ALA A 128 10.32 -8.02 19.44
C ALA A 128 10.61 -8.34 17.97
N ASP A 129 11.12 -7.35 17.22
CA ASP A 129 11.41 -7.49 15.78
C ASP A 129 12.81 -8.06 15.50
N LYS A 130 13.77 -7.79 16.39
CA LYS A 130 15.17 -8.19 16.24
C LYS A 130 15.74 -8.68 17.56
N GLU A 131 16.66 -9.61 17.45
CA GLU A 131 17.43 -10.17 18.55
C GLU A 131 18.92 -9.79 18.40
N THR A 132 19.64 -9.75 19.52
CA THR A 132 21.09 -9.62 19.55
C THR A 132 21.66 -10.71 20.45
N SER A 133 22.78 -11.31 20.04
CA SER A 133 23.52 -12.28 20.83
C SER A 133 25.02 -11.96 20.80
N GLU A 134 25.83 -12.70 21.57
CA GLU A 134 27.29 -12.57 21.47
C GLU A 134 27.83 -12.99 20.10
N GLU A 135 27.19 -13.98 19.47
CA GLU A 135 27.56 -14.49 18.14
C GLU A 135 27.12 -13.55 17.01
N VAL A 136 25.97 -12.87 17.20
CA VAL A 136 25.40 -11.93 16.22
C VAL A 136 25.10 -10.60 16.93
N PRO A 137 26.13 -9.78 17.19
CA PRO A 137 25.96 -8.51 17.89
C PRO A 137 25.24 -7.51 16.99
N HIS A 138 24.18 -6.88 17.52
CA HIS A 138 23.43 -5.85 16.82
C HIS A 138 24.28 -4.61 16.49
N MET A 139 25.19 -4.23 17.41
CA MET A 139 26.02 -3.03 17.29
C MET A 139 27.50 -3.38 17.45
N VAL A 140 28.33 -2.83 16.56
CA VAL A 140 29.79 -2.94 16.62
C VAL A 140 30.42 -1.56 16.43
N PHE A 141 31.47 -1.27 17.20
CA PHE A 141 32.31 -0.11 16.94
C PHE A 141 33.41 -0.51 15.96
N VAL A 142 33.55 0.28 14.89
CA VAL A 142 34.60 0.08 13.89
C VAL A 142 35.67 1.15 14.04
N THR A 143 36.92 0.75 13.84
CA THR A 143 38.06 1.66 13.81
C THR A 143 38.83 1.47 12.52
N ARG A 144 39.74 2.40 12.21
CA ARG A 144 40.67 2.22 11.08
C ARG A 144 41.58 1.02 11.35
N THR A 145 42.03 0.35 10.29
CA THR A 145 42.95 -0.80 10.38
C THR A 145 44.24 -0.48 11.15
N ASP A 146 44.74 0.75 11.01
CA ASP A 146 45.95 1.27 11.67
C ASP A 146 45.69 1.90 13.05
N SER A 147 44.46 1.83 13.56
CA SER A 147 44.10 2.38 14.87
C SER A 147 44.78 1.62 16.02
N PRO A 148 45.29 2.32 17.05
CA PRO A 148 45.76 1.68 18.27
C PRO A 148 44.61 1.23 19.18
N LEU A 149 43.35 1.63 18.90
CA LEU A 149 42.18 1.27 19.71
C LEU A 149 41.75 -0.17 19.37
N ARG A 150 41.78 -1.07 20.36
CA ARG A 150 41.51 -2.51 20.17
C ARG A 150 40.45 -3.04 21.11
N THR A 151 40.23 -2.39 22.25
CA THR A 151 39.28 -2.80 23.27
C THR A 151 38.28 -1.68 23.57
N ALA A 152 37.17 -2.04 24.23
CA ALA A 152 36.21 -1.04 24.70
C ALA A 152 36.85 -0.02 25.67
N GLN A 153 37.84 -0.45 26.46
CA GLN A 153 38.54 0.42 27.41
C GLN A 153 39.32 1.54 26.72
N ASP A 154 39.84 1.29 25.51
CA ASP A 154 40.60 2.29 24.75
C ASP A 154 39.72 3.47 24.28
N LEU A 155 38.39 3.28 24.29
CA LEU A 155 37.42 4.30 23.89
C LEU A 155 37.19 5.36 24.99
N VAL A 156 37.60 5.10 26.23
CA VAL A 156 37.40 6.03 27.36
C VAL A 156 38.10 7.36 27.08
N GLY A 157 37.34 8.45 27.18
CA GLY A 157 37.82 9.81 26.91
C GLY A 157 38.06 10.13 25.43
N LYS A 158 37.72 9.23 24.50
CA LYS A 158 37.76 9.50 23.06
C LYS A 158 36.44 10.07 22.55
N LYS A 159 36.50 10.78 21.42
CA LYS A 159 35.31 11.20 20.69
C LYS A 159 34.83 10.03 19.84
N ILE A 160 33.57 9.64 20.01
CA ILE A 160 32.95 8.53 19.29
C ILE A 160 32.01 9.07 18.23
N GLY A 161 32.19 8.63 16.98
CA GLY A 161 31.29 8.95 15.88
C GLY A 161 30.02 8.13 16.00
N ILE A 162 28.88 8.81 15.96
CA ILE A 162 27.54 8.21 16.01
C ILE A 162 26.72 8.67 14.82
N SER A 163 25.81 7.83 14.31
CA SER A 163 25.06 8.16 13.10
C SER A 163 23.94 9.19 13.34
N THR A 164 23.29 9.13 14.51
CA THR A 164 22.18 10.03 14.90
C THR A 164 22.02 10.13 16.41
N ASN A 165 21.62 11.30 16.92
CA ASN A 165 21.29 11.38 18.34
C ASN A 165 19.99 10.62 18.67
N GLY A 166 19.90 10.01 19.84
CA GLY A 166 18.84 9.10 20.29
C GLY A 166 18.76 7.80 19.49
N GLY A 167 19.78 7.45 18.69
CA GLY A 167 19.83 6.22 17.90
C GLY A 167 20.18 4.97 18.73
N CYS A 168 20.18 3.80 18.10
CA CYS A 168 20.52 2.53 18.77
C CYS A 168 21.98 2.47 19.26
N HIS A 169 22.88 3.19 18.59
CA HIS A 169 24.30 3.37 18.98
C HIS A 169 24.50 4.39 20.10
N GLU A 170 23.48 5.16 20.47
CA GLU A 170 23.55 6.12 21.56
C GLU A 170 22.70 5.61 22.72
N TYR A 171 23.36 4.94 23.66
CA TYR A 171 22.75 4.62 24.95
C TYR A 171 23.04 5.75 25.94
N THR A 172 22.43 6.91 25.72
CA THR A 172 22.31 7.92 26.78
C THR A 172 20.95 7.74 27.43
N PRO A 173 20.85 7.14 28.63
CA PRO A 173 19.66 7.36 29.44
C PRO A 173 19.58 8.87 29.63
N TYR A 174 18.49 9.48 29.18
CA TYR A 174 18.20 10.88 29.43
C TYR A 174 18.40 11.13 30.94
N ALA A 175 19.40 11.95 31.28
CA ALA A 175 19.53 12.58 32.58
C ALA A 175 18.78 13.91 32.54
#